data_AF-A0A7L9FEN1-F1
#
_entry.id   AF-A0A7L9FEN1-F1
#
_cell.length_a   1.000
_cell.length_b   1.000
_cell.length_c   1.000
_cell.angle_alpha   90.00
_cell.angle_beta   90.00
_cell.angle_gamma   90.00
#
_symmetry.space_group_name_H-M   'P 1'
#
loop_
_entity.id
_entity.type
_entity.pdbx_description
1 polymer ?
#
loop_
_entity_poly.entity_id
_entity_poly.type
_entity_poly.pdbx_seq_one_letter_code
_entity_poly.pdbx_strand_id
1 'polypeptide(L)'
;MRPIGKVRLFTRNKNLLVEAGEVPEIGEKVYDEKMAVVGYVYDVIGPVSAPFVLVKVDESRWKPEAFIGKILYWKGSPRRNGKKKRGVKTHVGR
;
A
#
# COMPACT_ATOMS: atom_id res chain seq x y z
N MET A 1 -9.80 3.23 9.27
CA MET A 1 -9.21 2.71 8.01
C MET A 1 -9.33 3.79 6.96
N ARG A 2 -8.41 3.83 6.01
CA ARG A 2 -8.41 4.80 4.92
C ARG A 2 -8.61 4.04 3.60
N PRO A 3 -9.54 4.46 2.73
CA PRO A 3 -9.70 3.82 1.42
C PRO A 3 -8.47 4.10 0.57
N ILE A 4 -7.95 3.07 -0.09
CA ILE A 4 -6.92 3.22 -1.13
C ILE A 4 -7.64 3.60 -2.42
N GLY A 5 -8.61 2.78 -2.82
CA GLY A 5 -9.43 3.00 -4.00
C GLY A 5 -9.96 1.70 -4.61
N LYS A 6 -10.47 1.79 -5.84
CA LYS A 6 -11.19 0.70 -6.52
C LYS A 6 -10.23 -0.19 -7.31
N VAL A 7 -10.40 -1.51 -7.18
CA VAL A 7 -9.64 -2.49 -7.97
C VAL A 7 -10.17 -2.50 -9.40
N ARG A 8 -9.28 -2.24 -10.36
CA ARG A 8 -9.61 -2.23 -11.79
C ARG A 8 -9.45 -3.59 -12.45
N LEU A 9 -8.34 -4.29 -12.17
CA LEU A 9 -8.05 -5.60 -12.74
C LEU A 9 -7.02 -6.38 -11.91
N PHE A 10 -6.97 -7.69 -12.16
CA PHE A 10 -5.85 -8.54 -11.76
C PHE A 10 -4.86 -8.65 -12.94
N THR A 11 -3.61 -8.24 -12.71
CA THR A 11 -2.58 -8.17 -13.75
C THR A 11 -1.97 -9.54 -14.02
N ARG A 12 -1.37 -9.71 -15.21
CA ARG A 12 -0.58 -10.92 -15.56
C ARG A 12 0.60 -11.17 -14.61
N ASN A 13 1.12 -10.11 -13.99
CA ASN A 13 2.21 -10.19 -13.01
C ASN A 13 1.72 -10.52 -11.60
N LYS A 14 0.47 -10.98 -11.46
CA LYS A 14 -0.14 -11.41 -10.21
C LYS A 14 -0.23 -10.32 -9.14
N ASN A 15 -0.66 -9.13 -9.55
CA ASN A 15 -0.96 -7.99 -8.68
C ASN A 15 -2.35 -7.44 -8.98
N LEU A 16 -3.07 -6.97 -7.96
CA LEU A 16 -4.26 -6.14 -8.17
C LEU A 16 -3.82 -4.72 -8.53
N LEU A 17 -4.42 -4.17 -9.58
CA LEU A 17 -4.25 -2.78 -9.97
C LEU A 17 -5.38 -1.95 -9.36
N VAL A 18 -5.04 -1.02 -8.47
CA VAL A 18 -6.01 -0.19 -7.74
C VAL A 18 -5.90 1.25 -8.22
N GLU A 19 -7.01 1.85 -8.65
CA GLU A 19 -7.11 3.29 -8.91
C GLU A 19 -7.09 4.02 -7.58
N ALA A 20 -5.98 4.68 -7.26
CA ALA A 20 -5.72 5.18 -5.92
C ALA A 20 -6.16 6.64 -5.75
N GLY A 21 -7.10 6.89 -4.83
CA GLY A 21 -7.36 8.22 -4.30
C GLY A 21 -6.39 8.59 -3.17
N GLU A 22 -5.82 7.58 -2.53
CA GLU A 22 -4.81 7.74 -1.49
C GLU A 22 -3.69 6.72 -1.70
N VAL A 23 -2.44 7.14 -1.52
CA VAL A 23 -1.25 6.32 -1.79
C VAL A 23 -0.57 5.91 -0.48
N PRO A 24 -0.69 4.63 -0.06
CA PRO A 24 0.05 4.09 1.08
C PRO A 24 1.55 3.99 0.82
N GLU A 25 2.34 3.80 1.88
CA GLU A 25 3.76 3.42 1.74
C GLU A 25 3.89 2.00 1.16
N ILE A 26 4.93 1.75 0.37
CA ILE A 26 5.25 0.42 -0.14
C ILE A 26 5.53 -0.52 1.04
N GLY A 27 5.00 -1.74 0.96
CA GLY A 27 5.05 -2.75 2.02
C GLY A 27 3.92 -2.67 3.05
N GLU A 28 3.09 -1.62 3.03
CA GLU A 28 1.94 -1.51 3.93
C GLU A 28 0.91 -2.60 3.69
N LYS A 29 0.25 -3.05 4.77
CA LYS A 29 -0.80 -4.08 4.69
C LYS A 29 -2.06 -3.51 4.04
N VAL A 30 -2.64 -4.30 3.15
CA VAL A 30 -3.88 -3.99 2.45
C VAL A 30 -4.99 -4.92 2.95
N TYR A 31 -6.17 -4.35 3.14
CA TYR A 31 -7.32 -4.98 3.75
C TYR A 31 -8.55 -4.88 2.85
N ASP A 32 -9.47 -5.83 3.01
CA ASP A 32 -10.82 -5.74 2.46
C ASP A 32 -11.76 -4.90 3.36
N GLU A 33 -13.02 -4.82 2.97
CA GLU A 33 -14.09 -4.13 3.72
C GLU A 33 -14.35 -4.72 5.12
N LYS A 34 -13.97 -5.98 5.34
CA LYS A 34 -14.16 -6.71 6.61
C LYS A 34 -12.91 -6.69 7.49
N MET A 35 -11.91 -5.88 7.16
CA MET A 35 -10.60 -5.82 7.82
C MET A 35 -9.78 -7.11 7.75
N ALA A 36 -10.07 -7.98 6.80
CA ALA A 36 -9.25 -9.14 6.54
C ALA A 36 -8.02 -8.72 5.71
N VAL A 37 -6.83 -9.20 6.10
CA VAL A 37 -5.59 -8.91 5.35
C VAL A 37 -5.66 -9.63 4.00
N VAL A 38 -5.65 -8.84 2.93
CA VAL A 38 -5.63 -9.31 1.53
C VAL A 38 -4.19 -9.53 1.07
N GLY A 39 -3.28 -8.67 1.51
CA GLY A 39 -1.88 -8.68 1.11
C GLY A 39 -1.16 -7.40 1.48
N TYR A 40 -0.29 -6.91 0.60
CA TYR A 40 0.51 -5.71 0.85
C TYR A 40 0.73 -4.87 -0.41
N VAL A 41 1.06 -3.59 -0.22
CA VAL A 41 1.42 -2.68 -1.31
C VAL A 41 2.76 -3.10 -1.90
N TYR A 42 2.73 -3.52 -3.16
CA TYR A 42 3.90 -3.94 -3.91
C TYR A 42 4.64 -2.76 -4.52
N ASP A 43 3.90 -1.85 -5.18
CA ASP A 43 4.47 -0.71 -5.90
C ASP A 43 3.41 0.37 -6.17
N VAL A 44 3.84 1.56 -6.59
CA VAL A 44 2.99 2.68 -6.99
C VAL A 44 3.46 3.22 -8.34
N ILE A 45 2.56 3.24 -9.32
CA ILE A 45 2.89 3.58 -10.71
C ILE A 45 1.91 4.60 -11.31
N GLY A 46 2.24 5.14 -12.48
CA GLY A 46 1.35 6.00 -13.26
C GLY A 46 1.52 7.49 -12.96
N PRO A 47 0.58 8.33 -13.46
CA PRO A 47 0.69 9.78 -13.32
C PRO A 47 0.47 10.21 -11.87
N VAL A 48 1.20 11.24 -11.43
CA VAL A 48 1.11 11.75 -10.06
C VAL A 48 -0.29 12.26 -9.71
N SER A 49 -1.03 12.77 -10.70
CA SER A 49 -2.42 13.24 -10.52
C SER A 49 -3.45 12.12 -10.38
N ALA A 50 -3.15 10.91 -10.85
CA ALA A 50 -4.05 9.75 -10.84
C ALA A 50 -3.24 8.44 -10.75
N PRO A 51 -2.60 8.17 -9.61
CA PRO A 51 -1.71 7.03 -9.45
C PRO A 51 -2.48 5.71 -9.38
N PHE A 52 -1.77 4.63 -9.71
CA PHE A 52 -2.22 3.27 -9.48
C PHE A 52 -1.35 2.59 -8.42
N VAL A 53 -1.99 1.88 -7.51
CA VAL A 53 -1.31 1.07 -6.50
C VAL A 53 -1.36 -0.40 -6.93
N LEU A 54 -0.20 -1.04 -6.99
CA LEU A 54 -0.09 -2.48 -7.18
C LEU A 54 -0.13 -3.18 -5.82
N VAL A 55 -1.07 -4.11 -5.65
CA VAL A 55 -1.20 -4.89 -4.41
C VAL A 55 -0.85 -6.34 -4.70
N LYS A 56 0.13 -6.87 -3.96
CA LYS A 56 0.45 -8.31 -3.98
C LYS A 56 -0.54 -9.02 -3.08
N VAL A 57 -1.28 -9.98 -3.65
CA VAL A 57 -2.31 -10.74 -2.93
C VAL A 57 -1.71 -12.05 -2.40
N ASP A 58 -2.14 -12.45 -1.21
CA ASP A 58 -1.92 -13.82 -0.73
C ASP A 58 -2.89 -14.78 -1.43
N GLU A 59 -2.47 -15.30 -2.59
CA GLU A 59 -3.23 -16.23 -3.44
C GLU A 59 -3.56 -17.56 -2.74
N SER A 60 -2.89 -17.91 -1.63
CA SER A 60 -3.22 -19.13 -0.88
C SER A 60 -4.53 -19.00 -0.10
N ARG A 61 -4.91 -17.77 0.25
CA ARG A 61 -6.09 -17.46 1.06
C ARG A 61 -7.21 -16.84 0.24
N TRP A 62 -6.86 -16.18 -0.87
CA TRP A 62 -7.78 -15.33 -1.59
C TRP A 62 -7.79 -15.63 -3.09
N LYS A 63 -8.99 -15.50 -3.69
CA LYS A 63 -9.14 -15.45 -5.15
C LYS A 63 -9.04 -13.99 -5.63
N PRO A 64 -7.96 -13.56 -6.30
CA PRO A 64 -7.73 -12.16 -6.64
C PRO A 64 -8.85 -11.53 -7.48
N GLU A 65 -9.44 -12.28 -8.40
CA GLU A 65 -10.50 -11.79 -9.29
C GLU A 65 -11.75 -11.36 -8.52
N ALA A 66 -11.98 -11.91 -7.33
CA ALA A 66 -13.12 -11.57 -6.48
C ALA A 66 -13.04 -10.14 -5.90
N PHE A 67 -11.89 -9.48 -6.02
CA PHE A 67 -11.71 -8.09 -5.60
C PHE A 67 -11.98 -7.08 -6.72
N ILE A 68 -12.11 -7.51 -7.98
CA ILE A 68 -12.36 -6.59 -9.09
C ILE A 68 -13.64 -5.81 -8.81
N GLY A 69 -13.56 -4.48 -8.91
CA GLY A 69 -14.65 -3.56 -8.62
C GLY A 69 -14.84 -3.20 -7.14
N LYS A 70 -14.13 -3.86 -6.22
CA LYS A 70 -14.19 -3.56 -4.78
C LYS A 70 -13.20 -2.46 -4.37
N ILE A 71 -13.44 -1.88 -3.20
CA ILE A 71 -12.52 -0.93 -2.57
C ILE A 71 -11.58 -1.68 -1.63
N LEU A 72 -10.29 -1.39 -1.73
CA LEU A 72 -9.28 -1.85 -0.78
C LEU A 72 -8.90 -0.74 0.19
N TYR A 73 -8.44 -1.13 1.37
CA TYR A 73 -8.20 -0.23 2.48
C TYR A 73 -6.81 -0.44 3.08
N TRP A 74 -6.31 0.59 3.74
CA TRP A 74 -5.13 0.50 4.60
C TRP A 74 -5.42 1.14 5.97
N LYS A 75 -4.56 0.90 6.96
CA LYS A 75 -4.75 1.47 8.30
C LYS A 75 -4.31 2.93 8.41
N GLY A 76 -3.51 3.41 7.45
CA GLY A 76 -2.78 4.66 7.58
C GLY A 76 -1.63 4.50 8.57
N SER A 77 -0.45 5.00 8.24
CA SER A 77 0.60 5.14 9.24
C SER A 77 0.16 6.21 10.24
N PRO A 78 0.14 5.96 11.56
CA PRO A 78 0.09 7.05 12.52
C PRO A 78 1.32 7.89 12.23
N ARG A 79 1.11 9.08 11.64
CA ARG A 79 2.14 10.04 11.23
C ARG A 79 3.40 9.81 12.05
N ARG A 80 4.48 9.34 11.43
CA ARG A 80 5.81 9.33 12.04
C ARG A 80 6.19 10.79 12.28
N ASN A 81 5.69 11.33 13.38
CA ASN A 81 6.11 12.60 13.92
C ASN A 81 7.57 12.39 14.33
N GLY A 82 8.49 12.90 13.50
CA GLY A 82 9.92 12.94 13.78
C GLY A 82 10.63 11.58 13.84
N LYS A 83 11.09 11.07 12.69
CA LYS A 83 12.40 10.40 12.70
C LYS A 83 13.45 11.47 13.05
N LYS A 84 13.66 11.65 14.35
CA LYS A 84 14.77 12.38 14.96
C LYS A 84 16.04 11.94 14.22
N LYS A 85 16.62 12.84 13.41
CA LYS A 85 17.99 12.69 12.94
C LYS A 85 18.84 12.48 14.20
N ARG A 86 19.26 11.24 14.47
CA ARG A 86 20.34 10.99 15.43
C ARG A 86 21.58 11.59 14.77
N GLY A 87 21.86 12.85 15.11
CA GLY A 87 23.13 13.47 14.79
C GLY A 87 24.22 12.58 15.37
N VAL A 88 24.95 11.89 14.50
CA VAL A 88 26.24 11.31 14.86
C VAL A 88 27.12 12.50 15.19
N LYS A 89 27.34 12.74 16.49
CA LYS A 89 28.26 13.76 16.98
C LYS A 89 29.66 13.38 16.49
N THR A 90 30.27 14.23 15.67
CA THR A 90 31.69 14.19 15.36
C THR A 90 32.47 14.23 16.67
N HIS A 91 33.26 13.19 16.95
CA HIS A 91 34.22 13.24 18.04
C HIS A 91 35.49 13.91 17.51
N VAL A 92 35.67 15.18 17.83
CA VAL A 92 36.96 15.87 17.71
C VAL A 92 37.49 16.03 19.13
N GLY A 93 38.49 15.21 19.49
CA GLY A 93 39.44 15.46 20.58
C GLY A 93 40.83 15.41 19.94
N ARG A 94 41.54 16.54 19.87
CA ARG A 94 42.55 17.02 20.83
C ARG A 94 43.71 16.05 20.97
#